data_AF-A0A914VD54-F1
#
_entry.id   AF-A0A914VD54-F1
#
_cell.length_a   1.000
_cell.length_b   1.000
_cell.length_c   1.000
_cell.angle_alpha   90.00
_cell.angle_beta   90.00
_cell.angle_gamma   90.00
#
_symmetry.space_group_name_H-M   'P 1'
#
loop_
_entity.id
_entity.type
_entity.pdbx_description
1 polymer ?
#
loop_
_entity_poly.entity_id
_entity_poly.type
_entity_poly.pdbx_seq_one_letter_code
_entity_poly.pdbx_strand_id
1 'polypeptide(L)'
;MLTDPLSIGTVAKHVTVVGELSRLVAVYNLLEISETEQQLACQDEHSQSLQNVRRLLQHEKTADLDATRLVMLYALRYENHPNNDIQGLVQLLRKRGVPDKYCQAVNNMLQFGGSRARTSDLFGNSSAMAMTKKFIKGLK
;
A
#
# COMPACT_ATOMS: atom_id res chain seq x y z
N MET A 1 -6.28 -15.63 -46.60
CA MET A 1 -6.21 -15.36 -45.16
C MET A 1 -7.43 -14.52 -44.80
N LEU A 2 -8.51 -15.18 -44.38
CA LEU A 2 -9.72 -14.54 -43.88
C LEU A 2 -9.41 -14.08 -42.46
N THR A 3 -9.42 -12.78 -42.21
CA THR A 3 -9.40 -12.25 -40.85
C THR A 3 -10.80 -12.45 -40.28
N ASP A 4 -10.97 -13.44 -39.39
CA ASP A 4 -12.24 -13.72 -38.74
C ASP A 4 -12.77 -12.47 -38.03
N PRO A 5 -13.99 -11.98 -38.35
CA PRO A 5 -14.60 -10.81 -37.72
C PRO A 5 -14.72 -10.94 -36.19
N LEU A 6 -14.86 -12.17 -35.69
CA LEU A 6 -14.85 -12.52 -34.26
C LEU A 6 -13.50 -12.25 -33.57
N SER A 7 -12.39 -12.43 -34.29
CA SER A 7 -11.03 -12.14 -33.80
C SER A 7 -10.77 -10.62 -33.75
N ILE A 8 -11.17 -9.90 -34.80
CA ILE A 8 -11.07 -8.43 -34.87
C ILE A 8 -11.88 -7.78 -33.74
N GLY A 9 -13.11 -8.26 -33.49
CA GLY A 9 -13.94 -7.76 -32.41
C GLY A 9 -13.37 -8.03 -31.00
N THR A 10 -12.59 -9.09 -30.83
CA THR A 10 -11.94 -9.41 -29.54
C THR A 10 -10.69 -8.55 -29.34
N VAL A 11 -9.85 -8.42 -30.36
CA VAL A 11 -8.66 -7.56 -30.34
C VAL A 11 -9.05 -6.09 -30.13
N ALA A 12 -10.07 -5.60 -30.83
CA ALA A 12 -10.57 -4.23 -30.64
C ALA A 12 -11.03 -3.97 -29.20
N LYS A 13 -11.76 -4.91 -28.59
CA LYS A 13 -12.16 -4.82 -27.18
C LYS A 13 -10.95 -4.77 -26.24
N HIS A 14 -9.95 -5.63 -26.44
CA HIS A 14 -8.73 -5.62 -25.63
C HIS A 14 -7.96 -4.30 -25.76
N VAL A 15 -7.80 -3.78 -26.97
CA VAL A 15 -7.12 -2.50 -27.21
C VAL A 15 -7.87 -1.37 -26.52
N THR A 16 -9.20 -1.32 -26.61
CA THR A 16 -10.01 -0.31 -25.89
C THR A 16 -9.86 -0.43 -24.38
N VAL A 17 -9.95 -1.64 -23.81
CA VAL A 17 -9.81 -1.84 -22.36
C VAL A 17 -8.41 -1.45 -21.88
N VAL A 18 -7.36 -1.87 -22.57
CA VAL A 18 -5.96 -1.50 -22.23
C VAL A 18 -5.73 0.00 -22.36
N GLY A 19 -6.33 0.63 -23.37
CA GLY A 19 -6.31 2.09 -23.53
C GLY A 19 -6.92 2.81 -22.34
N GLU A 20 -8.12 2.39 -21.91
CA GLU A 20 -8.78 2.98 -20.74
C GLU A 20 -8.03 2.71 -19.44
N LEU A 21 -7.51 1.50 -19.23
CA LEU A 21 -6.69 1.20 -18.06
C LEU A 21 -5.44 2.09 -18.01
N SER A 22 -4.75 2.27 -19.14
CA SER A 22 -3.57 3.14 -19.22
C SER A 22 -3.93 4.59 -18.91
N ARG A 23 -5.07 5.07 -19.41
CA ARG A 23 -5.60 6.40 -19.09
C ARG A 23 -5.88 6.54 -17.59
N LEU A 24 -6.54 5.57 -16.96
CA LEU A 24 -6.84 5.59 -15.52
C LEU A 24 -5.57 5.57 -14.67
N VAL A 25 -4.58 4.75 -15.03
CA VAL A 25 -3.28 4.72 -14.36
C VAL A 25 -2.62 6.10 -14.34
N ALA A 26 -2.66 6.82 -15.46
CA ALA A 26 -2.09 8.17 -15.55
C ALA A 26 -2.93 9.23 -14.80
N VAL A 27 -4.26 9.14 -14.86
CA VAL A 27 -5.18 10.08 -14.20
C VAL A 27 -5.09 9.97 -12.68
N TYR A 28 -4.96 8.76 -12.15
CA TYR A 28 -4.94 8.50 -10.70
C TYR A 28 -3.53 8.29 -10.13
N ASN A 29 -2.48 8.54 -10.91
CA ASN A 29 -1.08 8.37 -10.47
C ASN A 29 -0.78 6.97 -9.89
N LEU A 30 -1.38 5.93 -10.46
CA LEU A 30 -1.39 4.59 -9.83
C LEU A 30 -0.03 3.90 -9.83
N LEU A 31 0.88 4.24 -10.76
CA LEU A 31 2.23 3.66 -10.77
C LEU A 31 3.02 4.05 -9.52
N GLU A 32 3.01 5.34 -9.19
CA GLU A 32 3.78 5.87 -8.06
C GLU A 32 3.18 5.45 -6.71
N ILE A 33 1.84 5.37 -6.64
CA ILE A 33 1.13 4.83 -5.48
C ILE A 33 1.53 3.36 -5.29
N SER A 34 1.44 2.55 -6.35
CA SER A 34 1.79 1.12 -6.32
C SER A 34 3.24 0.88 -5.90
N GLU A 35 4.17 1.68 -6.41
CA GLU A 35 5.58 1.63 -6.01
C GLU A 35 5.76 1.90 -4.51
N THR A 36 5.06 2.90 -3.97
CA THR A 36 5.12 3.22 -2.55
C THR A 36 4.48 2.12 -1.69
N GLU A 37 3.38 1.51 -2.14
CA GLU A 37 2.77 0.36 -1.46
C GLU A 37 3.73 -0.84 -1.40
N GLN A 38 4.43 -1.12 -2.50
CA GLN A 38 5.42 -2.20 -2.57
C GLN A 38 6.61 -1.92 -1.67
N GLN A 39 7.08 -0.67 -1.62
CA GLN A 39 8.13 -0.26 -0.69
C GLN A 39 7.69 -0.49 0.78
N LEU A 40 6.48 -0.07 1.14
CA LEU A 40 5.94 -0.28 2.49
C LEU A 40 5.79 -1.77 2.84
N ALA A 41 5.39 -2.59 1.87
CA ALA A 41 5.14 -4.01 2.07
C ALA A 41 6.43 -4.85 2.12
N CYS A 42 7.44 -4.50 1.33
CA CYS A 42 8.58 -5.38 1.05
C CYS A 42 9.93 -4.85 1.56
N GLN A 43 10.06 -3.54 1.83
CA GLN A 43 11.34 -2.93 2.22
C GLN A 43 11.34 -2.54 3.71
N ASP A 44 12.52 -2.30 4.27
CA ASP A 44 12.70 -1.87 5.67
C ASP A 44 13.36 -0.49 5.77
N GLU A 45 12.84 0.47 4.98
CA GLU A 45 13.35 1.85 4.91
C GLU A 45 12.29 2.83 5.43
N HIS A 46 12.19 2.96 6.76
CA HIS A 46 11.16 3.77 7.41
C HIS A 46 11.14 5.23 6.95
N SER A 47 12.30 5.90 6.97
CA SER A 47 12.40 7.35 6.69
C SER A 47 11.98 7.68 5.26
N GLN A 48 12.43 6.88 4.29
CA GLN A 48 12.07 7.03 2.89
C GLN A 48 10.57 6.75 2.68
N SER A 49 10.06 5.68 3.29
CA SER A 49 8.64 5.34 3.25
C SER A 49 7.75 6.46 3.79
N LEU A 50 8.10 7.03 4.95
CA LEU A 50 7.36 8.15 5.55
C LEU A 50 7.36 9.38 4.64
N GLN A 51 8.50 9.71 4.03
CA GLN A 51 8.62 10.83 3.10
C GLN A 51 7.76 10.62 1.85
N ASN A 52 7.79 9.42 1.26
CA ASN A 52 7.00 9.07 0.08
C ASN A 52 5.49 9.13 0.36
N VAL A 53 5.04 8.58 1.49
CA VAL A 53 3.64 8.67 1.91
C VAL A 53 3.21 10.13 2.09
N ARG A 54 4.00 10.95 2.80
CA ARG A 54 3.70 12.38 3.00
C ARG A 54 3.57 13.14 1.69
N ARG A 55 4.41 12.82 0.71
CA ARG A 55 4.38 13.43 -0.62
C ARG A 55 3.12 13.02 -1.39
N LEU A 56 2.78 11.73 -1.41
CA LEU A 56 1.59 11.23 -2.11
C LEU A 56 0.27 11.72 -1.48
N LEU A 57 0.23 11.90 -0.16
CA LEU A 57 -0.93 12.49 0.53
C LEU A 57 -1.19 13.94 0.13
N GLN A 58 -0.18 14.66 -0.34
CA GLN A 58 -0.29 16.04 -0.82
C GLN A 58 -0.48 16.13 -2.34
N HIS A 59 -0.29 15.03 -3.06
CA HIS A 59 -0.40 15.01 -4.50
C HIS A 59 -1.87 15.12 -4.95
N GLU A 60 -2.14 15.95 -5.96
CA GLU A 60 -3.51 16.29 -6.38
C GLU A 60 -4.24 15.08 -7.00
N LYS A 61 -3.52 14.22 -7.72
CA LYS A 61 -4.09 13.04 -8.39
C LYS A 61 -4.29 11.83 -7.47
N THR A 62 -3.88 11.91 -6.21
CA THR A 62 -4.07 10.81 -5.26
C THR A 62 -5.51 10.80 -4.78
N ALA A 63 -6.25 9.72 -5.03
CA ALA A 63 -7.60 9.61 -4.49
C ALA A 63 -7.56 9.46 -2.97
N ASP A 64 -8.59 9.95 -2.27
CA ASP A 64 -8.68 9.87 -0.81
C ASP A 64 -8.59 8.44 -0.28
N LEU A 65 -9.15 7.49 -1.03
CA LEU A 65 -9.09 6.08 -0.71
C LEU A 65 -7.66 5.53 -0.77
N ASP A 66 -6.90 5.91 -1.80
CA ASP A 66 -5.51 5.46 -1.97
C ASP A 66 -4.59 6.11 -0.94
N ALA A 67 -4.79 7.40 -0.66
CA ALA A 67 -4.10 8.08 0.45
C ALA A 67 -4.38 7.37 1.79
N THR A 68 -5.63 7.00 2.04
CA THR A 68 -6.01 6.26 3.26
C THR A 68 -5.32 4.89 3.33
N ARG A 69 -5.28 4.15 2.21
CA ARG A 69 -4.61 2.84 2.12
C ARG A 69 -3.11 2.93 2.38
N LEU A 70 -2.43 3.95 1.83
CA LEU A 70 -1.01 4.19 2.11
C LEU A 70 -0.76 4.42 3.60
N VAL A 71 -1.60 5.22 4.27
CA VAL A 71 -1.49 5.43 5.72
C VAL A 71 -1.76 4.15 6.51
N MET A 72 -2.74 3.35 6.10
CA MET A 72 -3.00 2.04 6.72
C MET A 72 -1.79 1.11 6.59
N LEU A 73 -1.20 0.98 5.40
CA LEU A 73 -0.02 0.14 5.17
C LEU A 73 1.17 0.62 6.00
N TYR A 74 1.44 1.93 6.01
CA TYR A 74 2.48 2.53 6.85
C TYR A 74 2.24 2.24 8.33
N ALA A 75 1.02 2.43 8.81
CA ALA A 75 0.66 2.20 10.19
C ALA A 75 0.88 0.72 10.58
N LEU A 76 0.41 -0.21 9.76
CA LEU A 76 0.59 -1.64 10.00
C LEU A 76 2.05 -2.07 10.01
N ARG A 77 2.90 -1.45 9.16
CA ARG A 77 4.32 -1.78 9.02
C ARG A 77 5.16 -1.22 10.15
N TYR A 78 4.87 0.01 10.57
CA TYR A 78 5.75 0.80 11.43
C TYR A 78 5.14 1.21 12.76
N GLU A 79 4.00 0.64 13.18
CA GLU A 79 3.37 0.90 14.49
C GLU A 79 4.32 0.83 15.70
N ASN A 80 5.33 -0.05 15.64
CA ASN A 80 6.31 -0.24 16.71
C ASN A 80 7.64 0.48 16.45
N HIS A 81 7.78 1.18 15.31
CA HIS A 81 8.98 1.94 15.00
C HIS A 81 9.05 3.17 15.94
N PRO A 82 10.18 3.45 16.60
CA PRO A 82 10.27 4.51 17.61
C PRO A 82 9.97 5.90 17.05
N ASN A 83 10.25 6.12 15.76
CA ASN A 83 10.02 7.38 15.06
C ASN A 83 8.79 7.32 14.13
N ASN A 84 7.82 6.44 14.42
CA ASN A 84 6.61 6.38 13.61
C ASN A 84 5.80 7.67 13.72
N ASP A 85 5.06 8.01 12.65
CA ASP A 85 4.30 9.26 12.59
C ASP A 85 2.87 9.05 12.11
N ILE A 86 2.22 8.01 12.63
CA ILE A 86 0.86 7.62 12.24
C ILE A 86 -0.12 8.77 12.52
N GLN A 87 0.01 9.44 13.66
CA GLN A 87 -0.86 10.56 14.03
C GLN A 87 -0.70 11.74 13.07
N GLY A 88 0.52 12.09 12.69
CA GLY A 88 0.77 13.16 11.72
C GLY A 88 0.22 12.84 10.33
N LEU A 89 0.30 11.58 9.89
CA LEU A 89 -0.29 11.13 8.64
C LEU A 89 -1.83 11.17 8.67
N VAL A 90 -2.46 10.78 9.78
CA VAL A 90 -3.92 10.90 9.95
C VAL A 90 -4.36 12.37 9.94
N GLN A 91 -3.59 13.27 10.55
CA GLN A 91 -3.86 14.71 10.49
C GLN A 91 -3.75 15.26 9.06
N LEU A 92 -2.80 14.78 8.26
CA LEU A 92 -2.70 15.14 6.84
C LEU A 92 -3.93 14.69 6.04
N LEU A 93 -4.44 13.47 6.28
CA LEU A 93 -5.69 13.00 5.66
C LEU A 93 -6.86 13.94 6.01
N ARG A 94 -7.00 14.29 7.28
CA ARG A 94 -8.04 15.24 7.74
C ARG A 94 -7.89 16.61 7.07
N LYS A 95 -6.66 17.14 6.99
CA LYS A 95 -6.37 18.42 6.35
C LYS A 95 -6.68 18.41 4.85
N ARG A 96 -6.51 17.27 4.17
CA ARG A 96 -6.89 17.08 2.77
C ARG A 96 -8.42 17.09 2.56
N GLY A 97 -9.21 16.89 3.62
CA GLY A 97 -10.66 16.77 3.54
C GLY A 97 -11.15 15.33 3.38
N VAL A 98 -10.28 14.34 3.65
CA VAL A 98 -10.66 12.93 3.62
C VAL A 98 -11.77 12.69 4.67
N PRO A 99 -12.89 12.03 4.29
CA PRO A 99 -13.99 11.77 5.21
C PRO A 99 -13.55 11.10 6.51
N ASP A 100 -14.13 11.54 7.63
CA ASP A 100 -13.75 11.08 8.97
C ASP A 100 -13.81 9.56 9.15
N LYS A 101 -14.76 8.90 8.50
CA LYS A 101 -14.87 7.43 8.47
C LYS A 101 -13.60 6.73 7.98
N TYR A 102 -12.88 7.33 7.03
CA TYR A 102 -11.63 6.78 6.51
C TYR A 102 -10.46 7.08 7.42
N CYS A 103 -10.42 8.27 8.03
CA CYS A 103 -9.43 8.59 9.06
C CYS A 103 -9.56 7.64 10.27
N GLN A 104 -10.79 7.32 10.68
CA GLN A 104 -11.06 6.34 11.74
C GLN A 104 -10.69 4.91 11.32
N ALA A 105 -10.88 4.57 10.04
CA ALA A 105 -10.54 3.25 9.53
C ALA A 105 -9.04 2.90 9.71
N VAL A 106 -8.13 3.89 9.72
CA VAL A 106 -6.71 3.66 10.05
C VAL A 106 -6.54 3.06 11.44
N ASN A 107 -7.22 3.62 12.44
CA ASN A 107 -7.18 3.12 13.81
C ASN A 107 -7.85 1.74 13.93
N ASN A 108 -8.99 1.56 13.24
CA ASN A 108 -9.68 0.27 13.22
C ASN A 108 -8.80 -0.83 12.61
N MET A 109 -8.03 -0.50 11.57
CA MET A 109 -7.09 -1.44 10.94
C MET A 109 -5.97 -1.85 11.89
N LEU A 110 -5.43 -0.92 12.68
CA LEU A 110 -4.44 -1.24 13.72
C LEU A 110 -5.03 -2.07 14.87
N GLN A 111 -6.29 -1.87 15.24
CA GLN A 111 -6.94 -2.68 16.27
C GLN A 111 -7.16 -4.12 15.80
N PHE A 112 -7.62 -4.30 14.57
CA PHE A 112 -7.89 -5.62 14.01
C PHE A 112 -6.61 -6.36 13.60
N GLY A 113 -5.70 -5.63 12.98
CA GLY A 113 -4.55 -6.18 12.30
C GLY A 113 -3.26 -5.57 12.76
N GLY A 114 -3.14 -5.00 13.96
CA GLY A 114 -1.86 -4.53 14.52
C GLY A 114 -1.07 -5.66 15.18
N SER A 115 0.17 -5.37 15.56
CA SER A 115 1.16 -6.30 16.12
C SER A 115 0.68 -7.03 17.37
N ARG A 116 -0.24 -6.42 18.13
CA ARG A 116 -0.87 -7.01 19.32
C ARG A 116 -2.02 -7.95 19.01
N ALA A 117 -2.68 -7.77 17.86
CA ALA A 117 -3.83 -8.57 17.44
C ALA A 117 -3.44 -9.71 16.49
N ARG A 118 -2.32 -9.55 15.77
CA ARG A 118 -1.88 -10.51 14.75
C ARG A 118 -1.05 -11.66 15.36
N THR A 119 -1.47 -12.89 15.07
CA THR A 119 -0.73 -14.11 15.42
C THR A 119 0.46 -14.38 14.49
N SER A 120 0.44 -13.84 13.27
CA SER A 120 1.46 -14.02 12.23
C SER A 120 1.99 -12.68 11.72
N ASP A 121 3.27 -12.64 11.33
CA ASP A 121 3.87 -11.46 10.71
C ASP A 121 3.35 -11.26 9.28
N LEU A 122 2.81 -10.07 8.97
CA LEU A 122 2.30 -9.74 7.63
C LEU A 122 3.42 -9.43 6.63
N PHE A 123 4.57 -8.97 7.10
CA PHE A 123 5.64 -8.47 6.23
C PHE A 123 6.82 -9.46 6.12
N GLY A 124 6.69 -10.65 6.72
CA GLY A 124 7.63 -11.76 6.55
C GLY A 124 8.99 -11.62 7.24
N ASN A 125 9.35 -10.45 7.80
CA ASN A 125 10.66 -10.22 8.42
C ASN A 125 10.89 -11.07 9.69
N SER A 126 9.84 -11.30 10.48
CA SER A 126 9.88 -12.11 11.70
C SER A 126 10.01 -13.59 11.35
N SER A 127 9.41 -14.05 10.25
CA SER A 127 9.38 -15.45 9.82
C SER A 127 10.77 -15.94 9.44
N ALA A 128 11.52 -15.13 8.69
CA ALA A 128 12.89 -15.46 8.27
C ALA A 128 13.86 -15.47 9.46
N MET A 129 13.83 -14.42 10.31
CA MET A 129 14.68 -14.39 11.51
C MET A 129 14.29 -15.47 12.54
N ALA A 130 13.00 -15.79 12.70
CA ALA A 130 12.55 -16.84 13.59
C ALA A 130 12.91 -18.24 13.09
N MET A 131 12.87 -18.48 11.76
CA MET A 131 13.38 -19.72 11.17
C MET A 131 14.89 -19.85 11.41
N THR A 132 15.68 -18.84 11.06
CA THR A 132 17.15 -18.88 11.24
C THR A 132 17.54 -19.06 12.71
N LYS A 133 16.82 -18.43 13.65
CA LYS A 133 17.04 -18.60 15.09
C LYS A 133 16.68 -20.01 15.59
N LYS A 134 15.67 -20.67 15.01
CA LYS A 134 15.33 -22.08 15.30
C LYS A 134 16.37 -23.05 14.71
N PHE A 135 16.86 -22.79 13.50
CA PHE A 135 17.90 -23.61 12.87
C PHE A 135 19.23 -23.56 13.65
N ILE A 136 19.68 -22.37 14.09
CA ILE A 136 20.91 -22.23 14.88
C ILE A 136 20.77 -22.86 16.29
N LYS A 137 19.57 -22.88 16.86
CA LYS A 137 19.31 -23.51 18.17
C LYS A 137 19.23 -25.04 18.09
N GLY A 138 18.88 -25.60 16.94
CA GLY A 138 18.89 -27.06 16.70
C GLY A 138 20.27 -27.64 16.40
N LEU A 139 21.29 -26.80 16.28
CA LEU A 139 22.71 -27.18 16.07
C LEU A 139 23.55 -27.06 17.36
N LYS A 140 22.92 -27.08 18.53
CA LYS A 140 23.58 -27.22 19.83
C LYS A 140 23.25 -28.57 20.47
#